data_AF-A0AAV0J1M6-F1
#
_entry.id   AF-A0AAV0J1M6-F1
#
_cell.length_a   1.000
_cell.length_b   1.000
_cell.length_c   1.000
_cell.angle_alpha   90.00
_cell.angle_beta   90.00
_cell.angle_gamma   90.00
#
_symmetry.space_group_name_H-M   'P 1'
#
loop_
_entity.id
_entity.type
_entity.pdbx_description
1 polymer ?
#
loop_
_entity_poly.entity_id
_entity_poly.type
_entity_poly.pdbx_seq_one_letter_code
_entity_poly.pdbx_strand_id
1 'polypeptide(L)'
;MEERVARLEADFRELMTTQATVLREMQESFAAMNARFDQIAQPAPRINEGARVNQRNQPQAPRMKIEFPKFNGVDDPTVWICRAEQFFTYCQTPEEEKVLVASINLEGEAQLWLQVQREGGQELTWEEFKRDMHTRFGPTQFEDFFGDLTKLQQEGTVRDYQTQFEKLLVRAGNLTQAQQAI
;
A
#
# COMPACT_ATOMS: atom_id res chain seq x y z
N MET A 1 -43.56 5.25 22.79
CA MET A 1 -42.74 4.25 22.06
C MET A 1 -42.19 4.86 20.78
N GLU A 2 -43.00 5.58 20.01
CA GLU A 2 -42.62 6.31 18.79
C GLU A 2 -41.50 7.34 18.97
N GLU A 3 -41.48 8.08 20.09
CA GLU A 3 -40.47 9.12 20.36
C GLU A 3 -39.04 8.57 20.53
N ARG A 4 -38.92 7.32 21.00
CA ARG A 4 -37.64 6.61 21.13
C ARG A 4 -37.13 6.10 19.79
N VAL A 5 -38.05 5.67 18.92
CA VAL A 5 -37.73 5.22 17.55
C VAL A 5 -37.29 6.42 16.71
N ALA A 6 -38.02 7.55 16.81
CA ALA A 6 -37.66 8.79 16.12
C ALA A 6 -36.28 9.32 16.51
N ARG A 7 -35.88 9.21 17.79
CA ARG A 7 -34.52 9.56 18.24
C ARG A 7 -33.46 8.63 17.67
N LEU A 8 -33.70 7.33 17.69
CA LEU A 8 -32.73 6.35 17.14
C LEU A 8 -32.51 6.54 15.64
N GLU A 9 -33.57 6.86 14.89
CA GLU A 9 -33.47 7.18 13.46
C GLU A 9 -32.77 8.51 13.20
N ALA A 10 -32.85 9.47 14.11
CA ALA A 10 -32.11 10.73 14.02
C ALA A 10 -30.61 10.50 14.27
N ASP A 11 -30.26 9.78 15.34
CA ASP A 11 -28.88 9.45 15.70
C ASP A 11 -28.22 8.59 14.61
N PHE A 12 -28.96 7.64 14.01
CA PHE A 12 -28.46 6.82 12.91
C PHE A 12 -28.22 7.63 11.64
N ARG A 13 -29.12 8.58 11.32
CA ARG A 13 -28.91 9.51 10.19
C ARG A 13 -27.70 10.40 10.43
N GLU A 14 -27.53 10.92 11.65
CA GLU A 14 -26.38 11.75 12.00
C GLU A 14 -25.07 10.97 11.89
N LEU A 15 -25.04 9.71 12.35
CA LEU A 15 -23.88 8.82 12.23
C LEU A 15 -23.54 8.53 10.76
N MET A 16 -24.53 8.19 9.94
CA MET A 16 -24.33 7.95 8.51
C MET A 16 -23.82 9.21 7.78
N THR A 17 -24.32 10.37 8.16
CA THR A 17 -23.89 11.66 7.58
C THR A 17 -22.45 11.98 7.98
N THR A 18 -22.09 11.71 9.24
CA THR A 18 -20.74 11.89 9.76
C THR A 18 -19.77 10.94 9.06
N GLN A 19 -20.13 9.65 8.94
CA GLN A 19 -19.32 8.65 8.25
C GLN A 19 -19.13 9.00 6.76
N ALA A 20 -20.18 9.45 6.06
CA ALA A 20 -20.09 9.88 4.67
C ALA A 20 -19.23 11.14 4.49
N THR A 21 -19.20 12.02 5.49
CA THR A 21 -18.36 13.22 5.49
C THR A 21 -16.89 12.85 5.66
N VAL A 22 -16.58 11.97 6.62
CA VAL A 22 -15.21 11.48 6.86
C VAL A 22 -14.66 10.73 5.63
N LEU A 23 -15.48 9.89 4.97
CA LEU A 23 -15.07 9.18 3.76
C LEU A 23 -14.77 10.15 2.60
N ARG A 24 -15.57 11.21 2.45
CA ARG A 24 -15.35 12.24 1.43
C ARG A 24 -14.06 13.01 1.70
N GLU A 25 -13.81 13.41 2.94
CA GLU A 25 -12.56 14.09 3.34
C GLU A 25 -11.33 13.20 3.11
N MET A 26 -11.42 11.90 3.38
CA MET A 26 -10.34 10.96 3.06
C MET A 26 -10.11 10.86 1.56
N GLN A 27 -11.17 10.75 0.75
CA GLN A 27 -11.06 10.71 -0.71
C GLN A 27 -10.44 12.00 -1.27
N GLU A 28 -10.83 13.16 -0.76
CA GLU A 28 -10.26 14.46 -1.13
C GLU A 28 -8.79 14.58 -0.70
N SER A 29 -8.44 14.07 0.49
CA SER A 29 -7.05 14.01 0.98
C SER A 29 -6.18 13.13 0.09
N PHE A 30 -6.68 11.96 -0.32
CA PHE A 30 -5.98 11.07 -1.26
C PHE A 30 -5.87 11.69 -2.66
N ALA A 31 -6.93 12.33 -3.16
CA ALA A 31 -6.89 13.04 -4.44
C ALA A 31 -5.90 14.22 -4.41
N ALA A 32 -5.86 14.98 -3.31
CA ALA A 32 -4.90 16.07 -3.13
C ALA A 32 -3.46 15.56 -2.99
N MET A 33 -3.26 14.41 -2.36
CA MET A 33 -1.96 13.76 -2.25
C MET A 33 -1.46 13.26 -3.61
N ASN A 34 -2.34 12.61 -4.39
CA ASN A 34 -2.02 12.20 -5.76
C ASN A 34 -1.77 13.39 -6.69
N ALA A 35 -2.57 14.46 -6.62
CA ALA A 35 -2.37 15.66 -7.44
C ALA A 35 -1.05 16.40 -7.12
N ARG A 36 -0.62 16.41 -5.85
CA ARG A 36 0.70 16.91 -5.45
C ARG A 36 1.82 16.02 -5.99
N PHE A 37 1.60 14.72 -6.05
CA PHE A 37 2.53 13.78 -6.68
C PHE A 37 2.66 14.03 -8.19
N ASP A 38 1.55 14.25 -8.89
CA ASP A 38 1.55 14.61 -10.32
C ASP A 38 2.23 15.96 -10.59
N GLN A 39 2.09 16.94 -9.69
CA GLN A 39 2.81 18.23 -9.80
C GLN A 39 4.33 18.08 -9.64
N ILE A 40 4.79 17.12 -8.85
CA ILE A 40 6.22 16.80 -8.72
C ILE A 40 6.72 16.01 -9.94
N ALA A 41 5.83 15.25 -10.59
CA ALA A 41 6.13 14.44 -11.78
C ALA A 41 6.06 15.23 -13.12
N GLN A 42 5.49 16.43 -13.14
CA GLN A 42 5.45 17.25 -14.37
C GLN A 42 6.79 17.97 -14.61
N PRO A 43 7.37 17.87 -15.82
CA PRO A 43 8.53 18.68 -16.18
C PRO A 43 8.10 20.15 -16.36
N ALA A 44 8.82 21.06 -15.72
CA ALA A 44 8.57 22.51 -15.77
C ALA A 44 8.41 23.05 -17.21
N PRO A 45 7.59 24.09 -17.46
CA PRO A 45 7.38 24.63 -18.79
C PRO A 45 8.70 25.19 -19.32
N ARG A 46 9.10 24.71 -20.50
CA ARG A 46 10.31 25.15 -21.19
C ARG A 46 10.15 26.60 -21.65
N ILE A 47 10.69 27.54 -20.88
CA ILE A 47 10.99 28.88 -21.38
C ILE A 47 12.17 28.71 -22.34
N ASN A 48 11.88 28.88 -23.62
CA ASN A 48 12.85 28.76 -24.70
C ASN A 48 13.61 30.08 -24.82
N GLU A 49 14.77 30.20 -24.18
CA GLU A 49 15.77 31.22 -24.55
C GLU A 49 17.16 30.60 -24.65
N GLY A 50 17.69 30.68 -25.87
CA GLY A 50 19.00 30.18 -26.22
C GLY A 50 20.10 30.93 -25.49
N ALA A 51 20.75 30.25 -24.57
CA ALA A 51 22.11 30.57 -24.16
C ALA A 51 22.86 29.26 -23.93
N ARG A 52 23.69 28.90 -24.92
CA ARG A 52 24.73 27.89 -24.76
C ARG A 52 25.66 28.34 -23.62
N VAL A 53 25.50 27.77 -22.44
CA VAL A 53 26.52 27.86 -21.38
C VAL A 53 26.77 26.46 -20.85
N ASN A 54 28.02 26.03 -20.99
CA ASN A 54 28.59 24.79 -20.50
C ASN A 54 28.16 24.47 -19.06
N GLN A 55 27.20 23.57 -18.87
CA GLN A 55 26.91 22.96 -17.56
C GLN A 55 27.63 21.62 -17.47
N ARG A 56 28.93 21.68 -17.14
CA ARG A 56 29.71 20.50 -16.78
C ARG A 56 29.92 20.35 -15.27
N ASN A 57 29.22 21.16 -14.45
CA ASN A 57 29.27 21.09 -12.98
C ASN A 57 28.03 21.78 -12.38
N GLN A 58 26.85 21.16 -12.46
CA GLN A 58 25.83 21.42 -11.44
C GLN A 58 26.09 20.44 -10.30
N PRO A 59 26.25 20.90 -9.04
CA PRO A 59 26.23 20.00 -7.91
C PRO A 59 24.85 19.35 -7.88
N GLN A 60 24.78 18.07 -8.25
CA GLN A 60 23.57 17.29 -8.01
C GLN A 60 23.26 17.41 -6.52
N ALA A 61 22.06 17.89 -6.19
CA ALA A 61 21.57 17.80 -4.83
C ALA A 61 21.81 16.36 -4.34
N PRO A 62 22.37 16.17 -3.13
CA PRO A 62 22.69 14.83 -2.65
C PRO A 62 21.42 13.99 -2.70
N ARG A 63 21.39 13.00 -3.59
CA ARG A 63 20.29 12.03 -3.65
C ARG A 63 20.19 11.42 -2.26
N MET A 64 19.02 11.53 -1.64
CA MET A 64 18.77 10.86 -0.36
C MET A 64 19.02 9.37 -0.59
N LYS A 65 19.93 8.80 0.19
CA LYS A 65 20.24 7.37 0.12
C LYS A 65 19.08 6.62 0.76
N ILE A 66 18.12 6.20 -0.06
CA ILE A 66 17.04 5.33 0.37
C ILE A 66 17.59 3.91 0.42
N GLU A 67 17.38 3.22 1.54
CA GLU A 67 17.73 1.81 1.68
C GLU A 67 16.57 0.93 1.19
N PHE A 68 16.90 -0.18 0.53
CA PHE A 68 15.88 -1.13 0.09
C PHE A 68 15.31 -1.88 1.30
N PRO A 69 13.98 -2.05 1.41
CA PRO A 69 13.38 -2.72 2.56
C PRO A 69 13.74 -4.22 2.59
N LYS A 70 13.98 -4.76 3.79
CA LYS A 70 14.23 -6.20 3.99
C LYS A 70 12.94 -6.96 4.28
N PHE A 71 12.88 -8.23 3.88
CA PHE A 71 11.75 -9.12 4.17
C PHE A 71 12.22 -10.50 4.60
N ASN A 72 11.76 -10.96 5.77
CA ASN A 72 12.17 -12.22 6.37
C ASN A 72 11.19 -13.39 6.15
N GLY A 73 9.99 -13.12 5.61
CA GLY A 73 8.94 -14.12 5.40
C GLY A 73 7.98 -14.33 6.58
N VAL A 74 8.08 -13.55 7.67
CA VAL A 74 7.24 -13.76 8.87
C VAL A 74 5.88 -13.06 8.76
N ASP A 75 5.85 -11.86 8.18
CA ASP A 75 4.65 -11.02 8.08
C ASP A 75 4.08 -11.00 6.66
N ASP A 76 2.85 -10.50 6.54
CA ASP A 76 2.20 -10.20 5.26
C ASP A 76 3.10 -9.32 4.36
N PRO A 77 3.39 -9.74 3.11
CA PRO A 77 4.30 -9.04 2.21
C PRO A 77 3.73 -7.73 1.66
N THR A 78 2.44 -7.41 1.83
CA THR A 78 1.77 -6.24 1.24
C THR A 78 2.52 -4.93 1.49
N VAL A 79 2.87 -4.66 2.75
CA VAL A 79 3.56 -3.42 3.13
C VAL A 79 4.98 -3.39 2.57
N TRP A 80 5.65 -4.54 2.52
CA TRP A 80 6.99 -4.64 1.98
C TRP A 80 7.00 -4.43 0.46
N ILE A 81 6.08 -5.06 -0.27
CA ILE A 81 5.88 -4.90 -1.72
C ILE A 81 5.63 -3.42 -2.05
N CYS A 82 4.73 -2.77 -1.33
CA CYS A 82 4.44 -1.35 -1.52
C CYS A 82 5.70 -0.47 -1.35
N ARG A 83 6.52 -0.73 -0.33
CA ARG A 83 7.79 -0.02 -0.13
C ARG A 83 8.81 -0.32 -1.23
N ALA A 84 8.87 -1.56 -1.71
CA ALA A 84 9.73 -1.93 -2.83
C ALA A 84 9.32 -1.19 -4.12
N GLU A 85 8.03 -1.08 -4.42
CA GLU A 85 7.52 -0.34 -5.58
C GLU A 85 7.83 1.16 -5.51
N GLN A 86 7.70 1.76 -4.31
CA GLN A 86 8.12 3.13 -4.07
C GLN A 86 9.63 3.32 -4.30
N PHE A 87 10.44 2.37 -3.82
CA PHE A 87 11.89 2.39 -4.06
C PHE A 87 12.18 2.31 -5.56
N PHE A 88 11.58 1.38 -6.29
CA PHE A 88 11.81 1.23 -7.74
C PHE A 88 11.41 2.48 -8.52
N THR A 89 10.31 3.11 -8.12
CA THR A 89 9.85 4.37 -8.71
C THR A 89 10.86 5.49 -8.47
N TYR A 90 11.34 5.63 -7.23
CA TYR A 90 12.32 6.66 -6.87
C TYR A 90 13.68 6.46 -7.54
N CYS A 91 14.16 5.22 -7.55
CA CYS A 91 15.45 4.85 -8.12
C CYS A 91 15.43 4.65 -9.64
N GLN A 92 14.25 4.73 -10.27
CA GLN A 92 14.03 4.44 -11.69
C GLN A 92 14.58 3.06 -12.09
N THR A 93 14.30 2.05 -11.27
CA THR A 93 14.80 0.69 -11.48
C THR A 93 14.13 0.05 -12.71
N PRO A 94 14.91 -0.47 -13.68
CA PRO A 94 14.39 -1.20 -14.84
C PRO A 94 13.55 -2.41 -14.45
N GLU A 95 12.54 -2.77 -15.25
CA GLU A 95 11.59 -3.85 -14.96
C GLU A 95 12.31 -5.19 -14.76
N GLU A 96 13.26 -5.48 -15.65
CA GLU A 96 14.11 -6.66 -15.65
C GLU A 96 15.02 -6.79 -14.42
N GLU A 97 15.30 -5.68 -13.72
CA GLU A 97 16.16 -5.67 -12.53
C GLU A 97 15.38 -5.75 -11.21
N LYS A 98 14.07 -5.46 -11.22
CA LYS A 98 13.25 -5.38 -10.00
C LYS A 98 13.30 -6.66 -9.17
N VAL A 99 13.11 -7.81 -9.82
CA VAL A 99 13.12 -9.11 -9.13
C VAL A 99 14.50 -9.43 -8.57
N LEU A 100 15.57 -9.07 -9.28
CA LEU A 100 16.93 -9.24 -8.77
C LEU A 100 17.18 -8.40 -7.52
N VAL A 101 16.83 -7.11 -7.57
CA VAL A 101 17.00 -6.17 -6.44
C VAL A 101 16.13 -6.59 -5.24
N ALA A 102 14.90 -7.03 -5.47
CA ALA A 102 14.05 -7.56 -4.43
C ALA A 102 14.62 -8.85 -3.81
N SER A 103 15.09 -9.78 -4.64
CA SER A 103 15.62 -11.08 -4.24
C SER A 103 16.81 -10.98 -3.29
N ILE A 104 17.74 -10.05 -3.54
CA ILE A 104 18.94 -9.88 -2.70
C ILE A 104 18.64 -9.29 -1.32
N ASN A 105 17.43 -8.74 -1.13
CA ASN A 105 16.97 -8.16 0.14
C ASN A 105 15.97 -9.07 0.87
N LEU A 106 15.75 -10.29 0.37
CA LEU A 106 15.07 -11.34 1.12
C LEU A 106 16.03 -11.95 2.14
N GLU A 107 15.50 -12.26 3.31
CA GLU A 107 16.20 -12.89 4.42
C GLU A 107 15.37 -14.05 4.98
N GLY A 108 15.98 -14.89 5.82
CA GLY A 108 15.25 -15.92 6.56
C GLY A 108 14.46 -16.88 5.67
N GLU A 109 13.18 -17.08 6.02
CA GLU A 109 12.29 -18.02 5.32
C GLU A 109 12.00 -17.58 3.88
N ALA A 110 11.94 -16.27 3.63
CA ALA A 110 11.74 -15.73 2.29
C ALA A 110 12.90 -16.07 1.34
N GLN A 111 14.13 -16.02 1.84
CA GLN A 111 15.30 -16.37 1.04
C GLN A 111 15.33 -17.87 0.70
N LEU A 112 14.98 -18.73 1.67
CA LEU A 112 14.90 -20.18 1.45
C LEU A 112 13.82 -20.54 0.43
N TRP A 113 12.64 -19.91 0.51
CA TRP A 113 11.57 -20.10 -0.45
C TRP A 113 12.00 -19.73 -1.88
N LEU A 114 12.67 -18.59 -2.05
CA LEU A 114 13.13 -18.15 -3.36
C LEU A 114 14.15 -19.13 -3.97
N GLN A 115 15.01 -19.74 -3.15
CA GLN A 115 15.96 -20.74 -3.60
C GLN A 115 15.24 -21.95 -4.22
N VAL A 116 14.20 -22.46 -3.55
CA VAL A 116 13.35 -23.55 -4.07
C VAL A 116 12.64 -23.15 -5.36
N GLN A 117 12.12 -21.93 -5.44
CA GLN A 117 11.43 -21.43 -6.63
C GLN A 117 12.37 -21.36 -7.85
N ARG A 118 13.64 -20.98 -7.64
CA ARG A 118 14.66 -20.85 -8.70
C ARG A 118 15.13 -22.19 -9.27
N GLU A 119 15.02 -23.29 -8.52
CA GLU A 119 15.31 -24.64 -9.03
C GLU A 119 14.37 -25.03 -10.17
N GLY A 120 13.21 -24.37 -10.29
CA GLY A 120 12.28 -24.51 -11.42
C GLY A 120 12.74 -23.83 -12.72
N GLY A 121 13.81 -23.03 -12.70
CA GLY A 121 14.43 -22.43 -13.89
C GLY A 121 13.63 -21.31 -14.58
N GLN A 122 12.56 -20.82 -13.98
CA GLN A 122 11.73 -19.75 -14.55
C GLN A 122 12.22 -18.37 -14.10
N GLU A 123 12.50 -17.48 -15.05
CA GLU A 123 12.63 -16.05 -14.77
C GLU A 123 11.24 -15.48 -14.46
N LEU A 124 11.09 -14.91 -13.27
CA LEU A 124 9.84 -14.29 -12.83
C LEU A 124 9.83 -12.82 -13.25
N THR A 125 8.71 -12.36 -13.78
CA THR A 125 8.39 -10.93 -13.84
C THR A 125 8.10 -10.39 -12.43
N TRP A 126 8.15 -9.07 -12.26
CA TRP A 126 7.81 -8.45 -10.96
C TRP A 126 6.37 -8.80 -10.52
N GLU A 127 5.42 -8.82 -11.45
CA GLU A 127 4.02 -9.17 -11.16
C GLU A 127 3.87 -10.62 -10.68
N GLU A 128 4.57 -11.56 -11.31
CA GLU A 128 4.57 -12.97 -10.88
C GLU A 128 5.23 -13.12 -9.51
N PHE A 129 6.34 -12.42 -9.28
CA PHE A 129 7.03 -12.43 -8.00
C PHE A 129 6.12 -11.93 -6.86
N LYS A 130 5.40 -10.82 -7.05
CA LYS A 130 4.41 -10.31 -6.07
C LYS A 130 3.32 -11.32 -5.78
N ARG A 131 2.72 -11.90 -6.83
CA ARG A 131 1.66 -12.90 -6.69
C ARG A 131 2.14 -14.11 -5.90
N ASP A 132 3.32 -14.63 -6.22
CA ASP A 132 3.86 -15.81 -5.57
C ASP A 132 4.24 -15.50 -4.10
N MET A 133 4.74 -14.29 -3.82
CA MET A 133 4.95 -13.82 -2.45
C MET A 133 3.65 -13.76 -1.65
N HIS A 134 2.57 -13.19 -2.20
CA HIS A 134 1.26 -13.19 -1.54
C HIS A 134 0.71 -14.61 -1.36
N THR A 135 0.94 -15.50 -2.32
CA THR A 135 0.49 -16.89 -2.20
C THR A 135 1.22 -17.63 -1.08
N ARG A 136 2.50 -17.31 -0.87
CA ARG A 136 3.35 -17.99 0.11
C ARG A 136 3.27 -17.39 1.52
N PHE A 137 3.35 -16.07 1.61
CA PHE A 137 3.49 -15.31 2.86
C PHE A 137 2.30 -14.40 3.15
N GLY A 138 1.39 -14.27 2.19
CA GLY A 138 0.13 -13.58 2.44
C GLY A 138 -0.75 -14.37 3.41
N PRO A 139 -1.79 -13.73 3.90
CA PRO A 139 -2.77 -14.36 4.75
C PRO A 139 -3.31 -15.66 4.18
N THR A 140 -3.36 -16.70 5.01
CA THR A 140 -4.02 -17.93 4.57
C THR A 140 -5.52 -17.69 4.44
N GLN A 141 -6.20 -18.41 3.54
CA GLN A 141 -7.67 -18.44 3.40
C GLN A 141 -8.47 -18.74 4.69
N PHE A 142 -7.77 -19.06 5.79
CA PHE A 142 -8.33 -19.30 7.12
C PHE A 142 -8.29 -18.05 8.03
N GLU A 143 -7.62 -16.97 7.62
CA GLU A 143 -7.69 -15.67 8.27
C GLU A 143 -8.88 -14.89 7.70
N ASP A 144 -10.02 -14.99 8.39
CA ASP A 144 -11.22 -14.22 8.07
C ASP A 144 -11.10 -12.80 8.62
N PHE A 145 -10.27 -11.96 8.00
CA PHE A 145 -10.13 -10.56 8.43
C PHE A 145 -11.43 -9.77 8.37
N PHE A 146 -12.38 -10.21 7.53
CA PHE A 146 -13.72 -9.63 7.51
C PHE A 146 -14.52 -10.05 8.76
N GLY A 147 -14.45 -11.33 9.13
CA GLY A 147 -14.91 -11.83 10.42
C GLY A 147 -14.26 -11.11 11.60
N ASP A 148 -12.97 -10.81 11.52
CA ASP A 148 -12.26 -10.07 12.56
C ASP A 148 -12.66 -8.58 12.57
N LEU A 149 -12.91 -7.96 11.41
CA LEU A 149 -13.49 -6.61 11.30
C LEU A 149 -14.88 -6.53 11.93
N THR A 150 -15.74 -7.51 11.64
CA THR A 150 -17.12 -7.55 12.17
C THR A 150 -17.16 -7.84 13.68
N LYS A 151 -16.12 -8.49 14.22
CA LYS A 151 -15.97 -8.77 15.65
C LYS A 151 -15.12 -7.74 16.38
N LEU A 152 -14.48 -6.80 15.69
CA LEU A 152 -13.60 -5.80 16.31
C LEU A 152 -14.41 -4.89 17.22
N GLN A 153 -14.15 -4.97 18.53
CA GLN A 153 -14.74 -4.11 19.53
C GLN A 153 -13.69 -3.15 20.10
N GLN A 154 -14.11 -1.93 20.41
CA GLN A 154 -13.23 -0.96 21.06
C GLN A 154 -13.08 -1.33 22.54
N GLU A 155 -11.95 -1.93 22.90
CA GLU A 155 -11.59 -2.21 24.30
C GLU A 155 -10.69 -1.12 24.93
N GLY A 156 -10.09 -0.25 24.09
CA GLY A 156 -9.12 0.79 24.49
C GLY A 156 -9.47 2.18 23.96
N THR A 157 -8.44 2.95 23.59
CA THR A 157 -8.68 4.29 23.03
C THR A 157 -9.24 4.19 21.59
N VAL A 158 -9.96 5.21 21.17
CA VAL A 158 -10.50 5.31 19.80
C VAL A 158 -9.36 5.23 18.76
N ARG A 159 -8.19 5.76 19.08
CA ARG A 159 -7.00 5.72 18.20
C ARG A 159 -6.47 4.30 18.03
N ASP A 160 -6.45 3.50 19.09
CA ASP A 160 -6.00 2.12 19.03
C ASP A 160 -6.97 1.26 18.21
N TYR A 161 -8.28 1.47 18.43
CA TYR A 161 -9.32 0.85 17.62
C TYR A 161 -9.20 1.23 16.14
N GLN A 162 -9.02 2.51 15.83
CA GLN A 162 -8.84 2.98 14.46
C GLN A 162 -7.61 2.35 13.81
N THR A 163 -6.49 2.25 14.53
CA THR A 163 -5.27 1.61 14.04
C THR A 163 -5.49 0.12 13.75
N GLN A 164 -6.24 -0.59 14.61
CA GLN A 164 -6.58 -2.00 14.39
C GLN A 164 -7.54 -2.18 13.22
N PHE A 165 -8.53 -1.30 13.09
CA PHE A 165 -9.50 -1.30 12.00
C PHE A 165 -8.83 -1.05 10.65
N GLU A 166 -7.95 -0.05 10.55
CA GLU A 166 -7.18 0.24 9.32
C GLU A 166 -6.27 -0.93 8.93
N LYS A 167 -5.61 -1.58 9.90
CA LYS A 167 -4.78 -2.77 9.64
C LYS A 167 -5.61 -3.93 9.08
N LEU A 168 -6.79 -4.18 9.65
CA LEU A 168 -7.67 -5.24 9.19
C LEU A 168 -8.29 -4.91 7.82
N LEU A 169 -8.62 -3.64 7.55
CA LEU A 169 -9.08 -3.18 6.24
C LEU A 169 -8.04 -3.38 5.13
N VAL A 170 -6.78 -3.02 5.39
CA VAL A 170 -5.69 -3.22 4.42
C VAL A 170 -5.50 -4.71 4.11
N ARG A 171 -5.71 -5.59 5.09
CA ARG A 171 -5.59 -7.05 4.95
C ARG A 171 -6.81 -7.71 4.31
N ALA A 172 -8.01 -7.20 4.54
CA ALA A 172 -9.25 -7.72 3.96
C ALA A 172 -9.35 -7.46 2.44
N GLY A 173 -8.58 -6.52 1.90
CA GLY A 173 -8.55 -6.22 0.47
C GLY A 173 -9.89 -5.69 -0.07
N ASN A 174 -10.07 -5.72 -1.40
CA ASN A 174 -11.38 -5.46 -2.00
C ASN A 174 -12.30 -6.65 -1.71
N LEU A 175 -13.40 -6.39 -0.99
CA LEU A 175 -14.47 -7.35 -0.76
C LEU A 175 -14.81 -8.08 -2.05
N THR A 176 -14.58 -9.39 -2.08
CA THR A 176 -15.05 -10.20 -3.20
C THR A 176 -16.58 -10.12 -3.24
N GLN A 177 -17.17 -10.12 -4.42
CA GLN A 177 -18.63 -9.97 -4.61
C GLN A 177 -19.45 -10.95 -3.77
N ALA A 178 -18.87 -12.11 -3.42
CA ALA A 178 -19.47 -13.11 -2.54
C ALA A 178 -19.66 -12.63 -1.09
N GLN A 179 -18.89 -11.65 -0.62
CA GLN A 179 -18.95 -11.08 0.72
C GLN A 179 -19.87 -9.84 0.80
N GLN A 180 -20.39 -9.35 -0.33
CA GLN A 180 -21.31 -8.21 -0.39
C GLN A 180 -22.80 -8.60 -0.26
N ALA A 181 -23.09 -9.90 -0.18
CA ALA A 181 -24.45 -10.44 -0.30
C ALA A 181 -24.94 -11.20 0.94
N ILE A 182 -24.58 -10.75 2.14
CA ILE A 182 -25.18 -11.22 3.41
C ILE A 182 -25.73 -10.04 4.18
#